data_AF-A0A7S7M1M2-F1
#
_entry.id   AF-A0A7S7M1M2-F1
#
_cell.length_a   1.000
_cell.length_b   1.000
_cell.length_c   1.000
_cell.angle_alpha   90.00
_cell.angle_beta   90.00
_cell.angle_gamma   90.00
#
_symmetry.space_group_name_H-M   'P 1'
#
loop_
_entity.id
_entity.type
_entity.pdbx_description
1 polymer ?
#
loop_
_entity_poly.entity_id
_entity_poly.type
_entity_poly.pdbx_seq_one_letter_code
_entity_poly.pdbx_strand_id
1 'polypeptide(L)'
;MCHFHQKKVIQRYITMHPRLEAGKDLQKIMYNLTSTTQTIFTKKLNEWYEKHRDFLAEKTVKPETLKESFTHQKLVSAYKKLNNTSSITFYV
;
A
#
# COMPACT_ATOMS: atom_id res chain seq x y z
N MET A 1 6.31 1.01 17.61
CA MET A 1 6.69 0.40 16.32
C MET A 1 7.60 1.37 15.57
N CYS A 2 8.88 1.05 15.35
CA CYS A 2 9.80 1.97 14.64
C CYS A 2 9.71 1.81 13.11
N HIS A 3 10.21 2.82 12.37
CA HIS A 3 10.23 2.83 10.90
C HIS A 3 10.86 1.58 10.27
N PHE A 4 11.84 0.96 10.94
CA PHE A 4 12.51 -0.26 10.46
C PHE A 4 11.57 -1.48 10.49
N HIS A 5 10.79 -1.62 11.56
CA HIS A 5 9.78 -2.67 11.68
C HIS A 5 8.62 -2.44 10.69
N GLN A 6 8.19 -1.19 10.50
CA GLN A 6 7.19 -0.82 9.51
C GLN A 6 7.65 -1.22 8.10
N LYS A 7 8.86 -0.80 7.70
CA LYS A 7 9.47 -1.14 6.41
C LYS A 7 9.48 -2.65 6.15
N LYS A 8 9.87 -3.45 7.15
CA LYS A 8 9.93 -4.91 7.04
C LYS A 8 8.55 -5.57 6.93
N VAL A 9 7.54 -5.04 7.63
CA VAL A 9 6.14 -5.52 7.51
C VAL A 9 5.60 -5.22 6.11
N ILE A 10 5.86 -4.02 5.58
CA ILE A 10 5.32 -3.59 4.29
C ILE A 10 6.04 -4.27 3.11
N GLN A 11 7.33 -4.55 3.24
CA GLN A 11 8.10 -5.38 2.30
C GLN A 11 7.53 -6.81 2.13
N ARG A 12 6.68 -7.30 3.04
CA ARG A 12 5.99 -8.59 2.87
C ARG A 12 4.82 -8.50 1.89
N TYR A 13 4.24 -7.32 1.72
CA TYR A 13 3.06 -7.10 0.86
C TYR A 13 3.45 -6.60 -0.54
N ILE A 14 4.59 -5.93 -0.66
CA ILE A 14 5.11 -5.41 -1.93
C ILE A 14 6.28 -6.29 -2.36
N THR A 15 6.25 -6.81 -3.58
CA THR A 15 7.37 -7.58 -4.10
C THR A 15 8.61 -6.70 -4.30
N MET A 16 9.81 -7.25 -4.19
CA MET A 16 11.06 -6.49 -4.37
C MET A 16 11.26 -5.98 -5.81
N HIS A 17 10.63 -6.64 -6.80
CA HIS A 17 10.70 -6.27 -8.21
C HIS A 17 9.28 -6.18 -8.80
N PRO A 18 8.51 -5.12 -8.47
CA PRO A 18 7.14 -5.00 -8.93
C PRO A 18 7.11 -4.81 -10.45
N ARG A 19 6.34 -5.68 -11.13
CA ARG A 19 6.12 -5.58 -12.57
C ARG A 19 5.15 -4.45 -12.92
N LEU A 20 4.12 -4.29 -12.08
CA LEU A 20 3.06 -3.30 -12.20
C LEU A 20 3.56 -1.90 -11.82
N GLU A 21 3.12 -0.88 -12.57
CA GLU A 21 3.49 0.52 -12.32
C GLU A 21 3.05 1.00 -10.93
N ALA A 22 1.83 0.66 -10.51
CA ALA A 22 1.32 0.97 -9.17
C ALA A 22 2.24 0.41 -8.07
N GLY A 23 2.76 -0.81 -8.27
CA GLY A 23 3.71 -1.43 -7.34
C GLY A 23 5.08 -0.74 -7.33
N LYS A 24 5.59 -0.30 -8.49
CA LYS A 24 6.85 0.44 -8.61
C LYS A 24 6.77 1.80 -7.91
N ASP A 25 5.69 2.53 -8.12
CA ASP A 25 5.49 3.83 -7.48
C ASP A 25 5.33 3.70 -5.96
N LEU A 26 4.60 2.69 -5.48
CA LEU A 26 4.47 2.42 -4.04
C LEU A 26 5.83 2.05 -3.41
N GLN A 27 6.66 1.29 -4.13
CA GLN A 27 8.00 0.93 -3.67
C GLN A 27 8.92 2.16 -3.51
N LYS A 28 8.83 3.14 -4.41
CA LYS A 28 9.59 4.41 -4.28
C LYS A 28 9.19 5.17 -3.01
N ILE A 29 7.89 5.28 -2.74
CA ILE A 29 7.37 5.93 -1.52
C ILE A 29 7.90 5.20 -0.27
N MET A 30 7.93 3.87 -0.32
CA MET A 30 8.46 3.03 0.76
C MET A 30 9.96 3.15 0.98
N TYR A 31 10.75 3.31 -0.07
CA TYR A 31 12.19 3.51 0.07
C TYR A 31 12.50 4.81 0.83
N ASN A 32 11.68 5.83 0.62
CA ASN A 32 11.84 7.14 1.23
C ASN A 32 11.20 7.24 2.63
N LEU A 33 10.55 6.17 3.13
CA LEU A 33 9.88 6.15 4.44
C LEU A 33 10.83 6.47 5.60
N THR A 34 12.09 6.04 5.54
CA THR A 34 13.08 6.26 6.61
C THR A 34 13.69 7.66 6.61
N SER A 35 13.45 8.46 5.57
CA SER A 35 14.09 9.76 5.36
C SER A 35 13.07 10.89 5.17
N THR A 36 11.81 10.64 5.51
CA THR A 36 10.72 11.60 5.34
C THR A 36 9.90 11.73 6.62
N THR A 37 9.16 12.83 6.76
CA THR A 37 8.25 13.04 7.89
C THR A 37 6.91 12.34 7.62
N GLN A 38 6.17 12.03 8.69
CA GLN A 38 4.85 11.41 8.58
C GLN A 38 3.91 12.19 7.66
N THR A 39 3.89 13.52 7.75
CA THR A 39 3.03 14.38 6.92
C THR A 39 3.36 14.26 5.44
N ILE A 40 4.65 14.29 5.08
CA ILE A 40 5.09 14.16 3.68
C ILE A 40 4.80 12.74 3.18
N PHE A 41 5.02 11.73 4.02
CA PHE A 41 4.72 10.34 3.69
C PHE A 41 3.22 10.14 3.40
N THR A 42 2.34 10.59 4.30
CA THR A 42 0.89 10.46 4.14
C THR A 42 0.40 11.20 2.91
N LYS A 43 0.94 12.40 2.65
CA LYS A 43 0.62 13.14 1.41
C LYS A 43 0.97 12.33 0.17
N LYS A 44 2.21 11.84 0.06
CA LYS A 44 2.65 11.02 -1.09
C LYS A 44 1.87 9.72 -1.23
N LEU A 45 1.50 9.10 -0.11
CA LEU A 45 0.68 7.90 -0.10
C LEU A 45 -0.74 8.18 -0.62
N ASN A 46 -1.35 9.30 -0.23
CA ASN A 46 -2.64 9.74 -0.76
C ASN A 46 -2.57 10.07 -2.26
N GLU A 47 -1.57 10.83 -2.69
CA GLU A 47 -1.34 11.15 -4.11
C GLU A 47 -1.20 9.87 -4.95
N TRP A 48 -0.50 8.87 -4.42
CA TRP A 48 -0.40 7.56 -5.05
C TRP A 48 -1.74 6.81 -5.09
N TYR A 49 -2.51 6.84 -4.00
CA TYR A 49 -3.81 6.19 -3.95
C TYR A 49 -4.78 6.80 -4.96
N GLU A 50 -4.83 8.13 -5.05
CA GLU A 50 -5.67 8.83 -6.03
C GLU A 50 -5.27 8.50 -7.46
N LYS A 51 -3.96 8.49 -7.77
CA LYS A 51 -3.44 8.12 -9.09
C LYS A 51 -3.80 6.70 -9.51
N HIS A 52 -3.81 5.76 -8.56
CA HIS A 52 -4.02 4.34 -8.83
C HIS A 52 -5.39 3.84 -8.34
N ARG A 53 -6.33 4.74 -8.04
CA ARG A 53 -7.61 4.41 -7.39
C ARG A 53 -8.42 3.39 -8.20
N ASP A 54 -8.59 3.64 -9.49
CA ASP A 54 -9.36 2.78 -10.38
C ASP A 54 -8.72 1.40 -10.51
N PHE A 55 -7.39 1.36 -10.65
CA PHE A 55 -6.61 0.13 -10.67
C PHE A 55 -6.77 -0.69 -9.38
N LEU A 56 -6.74 -0.02 -8.22
CA LEU A 56 -6.95 -0.69 -6.93
C LEU A 56 -8.40 -1.14 -6.71
N ALA A 57 -9.35 -0.49 -7.36
CA ALA A 57 -10.77 -0.82 -7.29
C ALA A 57 -11.15 -2.00 -8.19
N GLU A 58 -10.27 -2.43 -9.11
CA GLU A 58 -10.51 -3.58 -9.97
C GLU A 58 -10.82 -4.84 -9.16
N LYS A 59 -11.94 -5.48 -9.48
CA LYS A 59 -12.39 -6.73 -8.87
C LYS A 59 -12.45 -7.83 -9.91
N THR A 60 -11.91 -8.99 -9.55
CA THR A 60 -12.07 -10.23 -10.30
C THR A 60 -13.10 -11.09 -9.60
N VAL A 61 -14.09 -11.57 -10.35
CA VAL A 61 -15.04 -12.58 -9.86
C VAL A 61 -14.40 -13.96 -10.05
N LYS A 62 -14.25 -14.72 -8.97
CA LYS A 62 -13.77 -16.10 -9.08
C LYS A 62 -14.89 -17.00 -9.60
N PRO A 63 -14.74 -17.65 -10.77
CA PRO A 63 -15.80 -18.46 -11.36
C PRO A 63 -16.21 -19.64 -10.46
N GLU A 64 -15.25 -20.17 -9.70
CA GLU A 64 -15.38 -21.30 -8.78
C GLU A 64 -16.18 -21.00 -7.50
N THR A 65 -16.19 -19.74 -7.02
CA THR A 65 -16.84 -19.39 -5.74
C THR A 65 -17.90 -18.29 -5.89
N LEU A 66 -18.04 -17.71 -7.08
CA LEU A 66 -18.86 -16.53 -7.38
C LEU A 66 -18.54 -15.31 -6.49
N LYS A 67 -17.43 -15.35 -5.75
CA LYS A 67 -17.01 -14.26 -4.88
C LYS A 67 -16.17 -13.26 -5.66
N GLU A 68 -16.49 -12.00 -5.48
CA GLU A 68 -15.67 -10.88 -5.94
C GLU A 68 -14.46 -10.70 -5.00
N SER A 69 -13.30 -10.40 -5.58
CA SER A 69 -12.09 -10.10 -4.83
C SER A 69 -11.28 -9.07 -5.60
N PHE A 70 -10.57 -8.19 -4.90
CA PHE A 70 -9.68 -7.23 -5.56
C PHE A 70 -8.66 -7.99 -6.43
N THR A 71 -8.57 -7.64 -7.71
CA THR A 71 -7.60 -8.20 -8.65
C THR A 71 -6.19 -8.05 -8.10
N HIS A 72 -5.92 -6.92 -7.44
CA HIS A 72 -4.64 -6.57 -6.83
C HIS A 72 -4.66 -6.64 -5.29
N GLN A 73 -5.28 -7.68 -4.71
CA GLN A 73 -5.45 -7.88 -3.27
C GLN A 73 -4.21 -7.57 -2.41
N LYS A 74 -3.02 -8.02 -2.81
CA LYS A 74 -1.77 -7.78 -2.07
C LYS A 74 -1.42 -6.30 -2.01
N LEU A 75 -1.60 -5.58 -3.12
CA LEU A 75 -1.29 -4.15 -3.23
C LEU A 75 -2.29 -3.32 -2.40
N VAL A 76 -3.58 -3.65 -2.49
CA VAL A 76 -4.63 -3.04 -1.65
C VAL A 76 -4.35 -3.28 -0.16
N SER A 77 -3.91 -4.48 0.20
CA SER A 77 -3.57 -4.80 1.60
C SER A 77 -2.35 -4.03 2.09
N ALA A 78 -1.32 -3.87 1.23
CA ALA A 78 -0.15 -3.05 1.52
C ALA A 78 -0.55 -1.60 1.84
N TYR A 79 -1.37 -1.01 0.97
CA TYR A 79 -1.90 0.34 1.15
C TYR A 79 -2.70 0.48 2.44
N LYS A 80 -3.64 -0.43 2.72
CA LYS A 80 -4.43 -0.39 3.96
C LYS A 80 -3.55 -0.49 5.21
N LYS A 81 -2.53 -1.34 5.19
CA LYS A 81 -1.58 -1.47 6.30
C LYS A 81 -0.79 -0.18 6.49
N LEU A 82 -0.36 0.43 5.39
CA LEU A 82 0.35 1.70 5.37
C LEU A 82 -0.49 2.84 5.93
N ASN A 83 -1.70 3.01 5.41
CA ASN A 83 -2.64 4.03 5.85
C ASN A 83 -2.96 3.87 7.35
N ASN A 84 -3.27 2.65 7.80
CA ASN A 84 -3.52 2.39 9.22
C ASN A 84 -2.28 2.61 10.09
N THR A 85 -1.08 2.31 9.61
CA THR A 85 0.15 2.54 10.38
C THR A 85 0.49 4.03 10.48
N SER A 86 0.18 4.81 9.45
CA SER A 86 0.28 6.27 9.45
C SER A 86 -0.80 6.94 10.31
N SER A 87 -1.91 6.25 10.59
CA SER A 87 -3.03 6.75 11.41
C SER A 87 -3.07 6.19 12.85
N ILE A 88 -2.42 5.06 13.16
CA ILE A 88 -2.41 4.44 14.50
C ILE A 88 -1.19 4.92 15.30
N THR A 89 -1.23 6.22 15.59
CA THR A 89 -0.93 6.82 16.90
C THR A 89 -1.77 8.08 16.94
N PHE A 90 -3.08 7.95 17.18
CA PHE A 90 -3.95 8.88 17.91
C PHE A 90 -5.37 8.27 17.90
N TYR A 91 -5.87 7.94 19.10
CA TYR A 91 -7.20 7.39 19.43
C TYR A 91 -7.52 5.96 18.93
N VAL A 92 -7.40 4.96 19.80
CA VAL A 92 -8.44 4.52 20.76
C VAL A 92 -7.74 4.05 22.03
#